data_AF-A0A925DZB8-F1
#
_entry.id   AF-A0A925DZB8-F1
#
_cell.length_a   1.000
_cell.length_b   1.000
_cell.length_c   1.000
_cell.angle_alpha   90.00
_cell.angle_beta   90.00
_cell.angle_gamma   90.00
#
_symmetry.space_group_name_H-M   'P 1'
#
loop_
_entity.id
_entity.type
_entity.pdbx_description
1 polymer ?
#
loop_
_entity_poly.entity_id
_entity_poly.type
_entity_poly.pdbx_seq_one_letter_code
_entity_poly.pdbx_strand_id
1 'polypeptide(L)'
;MQKTIGISEPDLIEKCKSGDLKYQELLYKHFYGYAMGIGMRYLANKDDVMEVVNDSFIKVFNGINFFNQTHPFKAWLRRIVINTSIDYLRKNLKYKSDADIEQAAYIGKAAEFLEHLSENDILNLMDALPEIHRMVFNL
;
A
#
# COMPACT_ATOMS: atom_id res chain seq x y z
N MET A 1 -15.22 -6.38 12.44
CA MET A 1 -16.28 -7.06 11.65
C MET A 1 -15.84 -7.18 10.21
N GLN A 2 -15.51 -8.38 9.73
CA GLN A 2 -15.51 -8.76 8.31
C GLN A 2 -15.69 -10.28 8.25
N LYS A 3 -16.94 -10.70 8.08
CA LYS A 3 -17.37 -12.10 8.03
C LYS A 3 -17.92 -12.33 6.62
N THR A 4 -17.05 -12.27 5.61
CA THR A 4 -17.44 -12.47 4.20
C THR A 4 -16.63 -13.59 3.54
N ILE A 5 -15.66 -14.15 4.24
CA ILE A 5 -14.82 -15.23 3.72
C ILE A 5 -15.07 -16.44 4.62
N GLY A 6 -15.61 -17.52 4.05
CA GLY A 6 -15.79 -18.80 4.75
C GLY A 6 -14.46 -19.53 5.08
N ILE A 7 -13.34 -18.82 5.01
CA ILE A 7 -11.97 -19.27 5.30
C ILE A 7 -11.26 -18.15 6.07
N SER A 8 -10.41 -18.51 7.04
CA SER A 8 -9.67 -17.52 7.82
C SER A 8 -8.59 -16.81 6.98
N GLU A 9 -8.15 -15.61 7.37
CA GLU A 9 -7.07 -14.90 6.66
C GLU A 9 -5.75 -15.71 6.62
N PRO A 10 -5.29 -16.34 7.74
CA PRO A 10 -4.14 -17.24 7.71
C PRO A 10 -4.28 -18.39 6.70
N ASP A 11 -5.44 -19.07 6.69
CA ASP A 11 -5.68 -20.19 5.79
C ASP A 11 -5.75 -19.74 4.33
N LEU A 12 -6.36 -18.57 4.07
CA LEU A 12 -6.41 -17.95 2.75
C LEU A 12 -5.00 -17.69 2.21
N ILE A 13 -4.10 -17.17 3.06
CA ILE A 13 -2.71 -16.88 2.69
C ILE A 13 -1.95 -18.17 2.39
N GLU A 14 -2.11 -19.22 3.20
CA GLU A 14 -1.47 -20.52 2.93
C GLU A 14 -1.96 -21.15 1.63
N LYS A 15 -3.26 -21.05 1.33
CA LYS A 15 -3.79 -21.47 0.03
C LYS A 15 -3.22 -20.65 -1.13
N CYS A 16 -3.04 -19.34 -0.95
CA CYS A 16 -2.37 -18.52 -1.96
C CYS A 16 -0.90 -18.91 -2.16
N LYS A 17 -0.18 -19.28 -1.10
CA LYS A 17 1.21 -19.80 -1.18
C LYS A 17 1.31 -21.11 -1.95
N SER A 18 0.28 -21.97 -1.88
CA SER A 18 0.20 -23.17 -2.73
C SER A 18 -0.05 -22.88 -4.22
N GLY A 19 -0.23 -21.62 -4.62
CA GLY A 19 -0.44 -21.22 -6.01
C GLY A 19 -1.87 -21.42 -6.53
N ASP A 20 -2.84 -21.65 -5.65
CA ASP A 20 -4.23 -21.85 -6.05
C ASP A 20 -4.88 -20.54 -6.49
N LEU A 21 -5.13 -20.42 -7.80
CA LEU A 21 -5.67 -19.22 -8.45
C LEU A 21 -7.02 -18.77 -7.85
N LYS A 22 -7.85 -19.71 -7.39
CA LYS A 22 -9.14 -19.40 -6.78
C LYS A 22 -8.97 -18.58 -5.50
N TYR A 23 -7.97 -18.93 -4.69
CA TYR A 23 -7.69 -18.22 -3.44
C TYR A 23 -6.95 -16.91 -3.69
N GLN A 24 -6.10 -16.84 -4.72
CA GLN A 24 -5.49 -15.58 -5.15
C GLN A 24 -6.55 -14.57 -5.62
N GLU A 25 -7.53 -15.01 -6.42
CA GLU A 25 -8.65 -14.18 -6.84
C GLU A 25 -9.48 -13.69 -5.63
N LEU A 26 -9.72 -14.57 -4.66
CA LEU A 26 -10.45 -14.22 -3.44
C LEU A 26 -9.71 -13.18 -2.60
N LEU A 27 -8.39 -13.35 -2.43
CA LEU A 27 -7.53 -12.39 -1.73
C LEU A 27 -7.52 -11.04 -2.44
N TYR A 28 -7.37 -11.04 -3.76
CA TYR A 28 -7.44 -9.84 -4.59
C TYR A 28 -8.74 -9.09 -4.36
N LYS A 29 -9.90 -9.76 -4.55
CA LYS A 29 -11.22 -9.13 -4.40
C LYS A 29 -11.44 -8.59 -3.00
N HIS A 30 -10.98 -9.31 -1.97
CA HIS A 30 -11.13 -8.89 -0.59
C HIS A 30 -10.39 -7.58 -0.28
N PHE A 31 -9.16 -7.45 -0.79
CA PHE A 31 -8.31 -6.30 -0.51
C PHE A 31 -8.31 -5.22 -1.60
N TYR A 32 -8.99 -5.44 -2.73
CA TYR A 32 -9.02 -4.51 -3.86
C TYR A 32 -9.45 -3.10 -3.44
N GLY A 33 -10.59 -2.96 -2.75
CA GLY A 33 -11.08 -1.65 -2.30
C GLY A 33 -10.11 -0.95 -1.34
N TYR A 34 -9.42 -1.72 -0.49
CA TYR A 34 -8.41 -1.19 0.41
C TYR A 34 -7.17 -0.68 -0.35
N ALA A 35 -6.68 -1.46 -1.31
CA ALA A 35 -5.54 -1.09 -2.15
C ALA A 35 -5.84 0.13 -3.04
N MET A 36 -7.04 0.18 -3.65
CA MET A 36 -7.53 1.34 -4.40
C MET A 36 -7.53 2.59 -3.52
N GLY A 37 -8.06 2.50 -2.29
CA GLY A 37 -8.10 3.63 -1.36
C GLY A 37 -6.70 4.15 -0.99
N ILE A 38 -5.70 3.28 -0.91
CA ILE A 38 -4.30 3.69 -0.71
C ILE A 38 -3.75 4.38 -1.96
N GLY A 39 -3.89 3.78 -3.14
CA GLY A 39 -3.33 4.31 -4.38
C GLY A 39 -3.92 5.68 -4.76
N MET A 40 -5.21 5.92 -4.50
CA MET A 40 -5.87 7.21 -4.70
C MET A 40 -5.26 8.35 -3.84
N ARG A 41 -4.46 8.04 -2.82
CA ARG A 41 -3.73 9.07 -2.04
C ARG A 41 -2.47 9.57 -2.75
N TYR A 42 -1.99 8.83 -3.74
CA TYR A 42 -0.76 9.13 -4.47
C TYR A 42 -1.03 9.50 -5.93
N LEU A 43 -2.13 9.01 -6.51
CA LEU A 43 -2.47 9.17 -7.92
C LEU A 43 -3.83 9.84 -8.06
N ALA A 44 -3.94 10.76 -9.01
CA ALA A 44 -5.17 11.50 -9.26
C ALA A 44 -6.16 10.74 -10.18
N ASN A 45 -5.64 9.94 -11.10
CA ASN A 45 -6.45 9.19 -12.06
C ASN A 45 -6.77 7.79 -11.52
N LYS A 46 -8.06 7.41 -11.58
CA LYS A 46 -8.52 6.08 -11.19
C LYS A 46 -7.91 4.97 -12.03
N ASP A 47 -7.69 5.19 -13.32
CA ASP A 47 -7.12 4.17 -14.22
C ASP A 47 -5.67 3.87 -13.84
N ASP A 48 -4.89 4.90 -13.54
CA ASP A 48 -3.51 4.77 -13.01
C ASP A 48 -3.50 3.99 -11.68
N VAL A 49 -4.47 4.26 -10.80
CA VAL A 49 -4.60 3.51 -9.53
C VAL A 49 -4.92 2.05 -9.79
N MET A 50 -5.80 1.74 -10.74
CA MET A 50 -6.13 0.35 -11.07
C MET A 50 -4.91 -0.40 -11.60
N GLU A 51 -4.09 0.24 -12.44
CA GLU A 51 -2.83 -0.32 -12.91
C GLU A 51 -1.88 -0.61 -11.74
N VAL A 52 -1.66 0.38 -10.86
CA VAL A 52 -0.79 0.21 -9.69
C VAL A 52 -1.30 -0.87 -8.74
N VAL A 53 -2.61 -0.97 -8.54
CA VAL A 53 -3.20 -2.03 -7.71
C VAL A 53 -2.95 -3.39 -8.33
N ASN A 54 -3.15 -3.54 -9.64
CA ASN A 54 -2.88 -4.80 -10.34
C ASN A 54 -1.39 -5.20 -10.23
N ASP A 55 -0.48 -4.28 -10.49
CA ASP A 55 0.96 -4.49 -10.35
C ASP A 55 1.35 -4.86 -8.92
N SER A 56 0.72 -4.22 -7.93
CA SER A 56 0.93 -4.53 -6.52
C SER A 56 0.52 -5.96 -6.19
N PHE A 57 -0.62 -6.42 -6.71
CA PHE A 57 -1.07 -7.79 -6.48
C PHE A 57 -0.20 -8.82 -7.20
N ILE A 58 0.33 -8.52 -8.39
CA ILE A 58 1.35 -9.37 -9.03
C ILE A 58 2.58 -9.51 -8.12
N LYS A 59 3.07 -8.40 -7.56
CA LYS A 59 4.19 -8.43 -6.59
C LYS A 59 3.83 -9.21 -5.32
N VAL A 60 2.62 -9.06 -4.81
CA VAL A 60 2.11 -9.83 -3.66
C VAL A 60 2.17 -11.32 -3.96
N PHE A 61 1.60 -11.81 -5.06
CA PHE A 61 1.57 -13.23 -5.36
C PHE A 61 2.96 -13.82 -5.65
N ASN A 62 3.84 -13.05 -6.30
CA ASN A 62 5.23 -13.45 -6.51
C ASN A 62 6.02 -13.51 -5.18
N GLY A 63 5.69 -12.63 -4.23
CA GLY A 63 6.37 -12.52 -2.94
C GLY A 63 5.71 -13.28 -1.78
N ILE A 64 4.54 -13.90 -1.99
CA ILE A 64 3.69 -14.39 -0.90
C ILE A 64 4.34 -15.54 -0.11
N ASN A 65 5.23 -16.29 -0.72
CA ASN A 65 5.99 -17.35 -0.05
C ASN A 65 6.98 -16.81 0.99
N PHE A 66 7.40 -15.54 0.85
CA PHE A 66 8.26 -14.86 1.81
C PHE A 66 7.48 -14.08 2.88
N PHE A 67 6.16 -14.03 2.77
CA PHE A 67 5.34 -13.35 3.77
C PHE A 67 5.31 -14.13 5.08
N ASN A 68 5.76 -13.45 6.15
CA ASN A 68 5.69 -13.95 7.51
C ASN A 68 4.34 -13.61 8.14
N GLN A 69 3.56 -14.65 8.46
CA GLN A 69 2.23 -14.53 9.06
C GLN A 69 2.22 -13.93 10.48
N THR A 70 3.37 -13.75 11.14
CA THR A 70 3.43 -13.02 12.41
C THR A 70 3.12 -11.53 12.26
N HIS A 71 3.20 -10.99 11.04
CA HIS A 71 2.83 -9.61 10.74
C HIS A 71 1.43 -9.55 10.11
N PRO A 72 0.66 -8.48 10.36
CA PRO A 72 -0.63 -8.29 9.69
C PRO A 72 -0.48 -8.20 8.17
N PHE A 73 -1.20 -9.03 7.42
CA PHE A 73 -1.14 -9.03 5.95
C PHE A 73 -1.48 -7.66 5.37
N LYS A 74 -2.47 -7.00 5.95
CA LYS A 74 -2.89 -5.64 5.56
C LYS A 74 -1.76 -4.61 5.61
N ALA A 75 -0.87 -4.70 6.60
CA ALA A 75 0.29 -3.81 6.72
C ALA A 75 1.35 -4.11 5.65
N TRP A 76 1.60 -5.39 5.38
CA TRP A 76 2.50 -5.83 4.33
C TRP A 76 2.01 -5.41 2.93
N LEU A 77 0.73 -5.65 2.62
CA LEU A 77 0.08 -5.21 1.39
C LEU A 77 0.18 -3.69 1.23
N ARG A 78 -0.10 -2.93 2.29
CA ARG A 78 -0.01 -1.46 2.26
C ARG A 78 1.36 -0.99 1.81
N ARG A 79 2.44 -1.58 2.33
CA ARG A 79 3.81 -1.22 1.93
C ARG A 79 4.04 -1.48 0.44
N ILE A 80 3.58 -2.62 -0.07
CA ILE A 80 3.72 -2.96 -1.49
C ILE A 80 2.95 -1.96 -2.37
N VAL A 81 1.71 -1.60 -2.00
CA VAL A 81 0.88 -0.66 -2.78
C VAL A 81 1.48 0.74 -2.77
N ILE A 82 1.95 1.23 -1.62
CA ILE A 82 2.61 2.54 -1.51
C ILE A 82 3.86 2.58 -2.40
N ASN A 83 4.76 1.60 -2.25
CA ASN A 83 6.00 1.57 -3.02
C ASN A 83 5.73 1.45 -4.52
N THR A 84 4.74 0.65 -4.93
CA THR A 84 4.35 0.54 -6.34
C THR A 84 3.73 1.83 -6.87
N SER A 85 2.96 2.57 -6.06
CA SER A 85 2.42 3.88 -6.43
C SER A 85 3.53 4.90 -6.66
N ILE A 86 4.54 4.89 -5.78
CA ILE A 86 5.72 5.77 -5.89
C ILE A 86 6.56 5.40 -7.12
N ASP A 87 6.77 4.11 -7.37
CA ASP A 87 7.49 3.64 -8.56
C ASP A 87 6.78 4.06 -9.86
N TYR A 88 5.45 3.94 -9.91
CA TYR A 88 4.64 4.38 -11.04
C TYR A 88 4.79 5.88 -11.30
N LEU A 89 4.69 6.69 -10.24
CA LEU A 89 4.94 8.12 -10.30
C LEU A 89 6.33 8.43 -10.83
N ARG A 90 7.39 7.86 -10.23
CA ARG A 90 8.79 8.08 -10.65
C ARG A 90 9.00 7.75 -12.13
N LYS A 91 8.39 6.67 -12.62
CA LYS A 91 8.45 6.29 -14.05
C LYS A 91 7.77 7.33 -14.92
N ASN A 92 6.53 7.71 -14.61
CA ASN A 92 5.75 8.65 -15.43
C ASN A 92 6.29 10.08 -15.41
N LEU A 93 6.97 10.47 -14.34
CA LEU A 93 7.59 11.78 -14.20
C LEU A 93 8.84 11.93 -15.08
N LYS A 94 9.51 10.81 -15.39
CA LYS A 94 10.57 10.77 -16.40
C LYS A 94 10.07 11.08 -17.83
N TYR A 95 8.75 11.04 -18.05
CA TYR A 95 8.11 11.25 -19.34
C TYR A 95 7.26 12.53 -19.43
N LYS A 96 7.24 13.40 -18.38
CA LYS A 96 6.43 14.63 -18.34
C LYS A 96 7.27 15.90 -18.13
N SER A 97 6.72 17.05 -18.57
CA SER A 97 7.34 18.39 -18.62
C SER A 97 7.72 18.97 -17.24
N ASP A 98 8.56 20.00 -17.22
CA ASP A 98 9.19 20.63 -16.05
C ASP A 98 8.27 20.90 -14.83
N ALA A 99 6.99 21.25 -15.04
CA ALA A 99 6.05 21.50 -13.94
C ALA A 99 5.66 20.23 -13.15
N ASP A 100 5.65 19.06 -13.79
CA ASP A 100 5.37 17.78 -13.13
C ASP A 100 6.57 17.28 -12.31
N ILE A 101 7.79 17.71 -12.67
CA ILE A 101 9.05 17.31 -12.02
C ILE A 101 9.14 17.85 -10.60
N GLU A 102 8.58 19.04 -10.32
CA GLU A 102 8.61 19.62 -8.97
C GLU A 102 7.68 18.85 -8.00
N GLN A 103 6.48 18.50 -8.47
CA GLN A 103 5.54 17.62 -7.75
C GLN A 103 6.16 16.21 -7.54
N ALA A 104 6.89 15.70 -8.54
CA ALA A 104 7.63 14.45 -8.47
C ALA A 104 8.69 14.43 -7.38
N ALA A 105 9.50 15.47 -7.34
CA ALA A 105 10.59 15.61 -6.39
C ALA A 105 10.03 15.61 -4.96
N TYR A 106 8.90 16.28 -4.74
CA TYR A 106 8.23 16.28 -3.45
C TYR A 106 7.75 14.89 -3.04
N ILE A 107 7.07 14.15 -3.93
CA ILE A 107 6.57 12.80 -3.61
C ILE A 107 7.72 11.81 -3.43
N GLY A 108 8.76 11.88 -4.28
CA GLY A 108 9.95 11.05 -4.16
C GLY A 108 10.67 11.26 -2.82
N LYS A 109 10.78 12.51 -2.37
CA LYS A 109 11.38 12.88 -1.09
C LYS A 109 10.51 12.44 0.11
N ALA A 110 9.19 12.57 -0.01
CA ALA A 110 8.26 12.09 1.02
C ALA A 110 8.31 10.55 1.14
N ALA A 111 8.42 9.83 0.02
CA ALA A 111 8.57 8.38 0.00
C ALA A 111 9.86 7.90 0.68
N GLU A 112 10.99 8.52 0.35
CA GLU A 112 12.29 8.22 0.96
C GLU A 112 12.27 8.52 2.46
N PHE A 113 11.69 9.65 2.87
CA PHE A 113 11.49 9.99 4.27
C PHE A 113 10.64 8.95 5.01
N LEU A 114 9.55 8.47 4.40
CA LEU A 114 8.69 7.44 4.98
C LEU A 114 9.38 6.07 5.10
N GLU A 115 10.31 5.73 4.22
CA GLU A 115 11.11 4.49 4.35
C GLU A 115 12.11 4.54 5.50
N HIS A 116 12.53 5.74 5.92
CA HIS A 116 13.48 5.96 7.01
C HIS A 116 12.86 6.36 8.34
N LEU A 117 11.54 6.59 8.40
CA LEU A 117 10.86 6.89 9.66
C LEU A 117 10.82 5.65 10.55
N SER A 118 11.45 5.72 11.71
CA SER A 118 11.26 4.74 12.78
C SER A 118 9.92 4.96 13.49
N GLU A 119 9.45 3.95 14.20
CA GLU A 119 8.22 4.02 14.99
C GLU A 119 8.27 5.18 16.01
N ASN A 120 9.44 5.44 16.59
CA ASN A 120 9.68 6.56 17.51
C ASN A 120 9.63 7.92 16.82
N ASP A 121 10.07 8.02 15.56
CA ASP A 121 10.01 9.27 14.80
C ASP A 121 8.56 9.65 14.47
N ILE A 122 7.71 8.66 14.20
CA ILE A 122 6.27 8.86 14.01
C ILE A 122 5.62 9.38 15.29
N LEU A 123 5.95 8.79 16.45
CA LEU A 123 5.43 9.22 17.75
C LEU A 123 5.89 10.64 18.10
N ASN A 124 7.16 10.96 17.86
CA ASN A 124 7.72 12.30 18.09
C ASN A 124 7.06 13.36 17.18
N LEU A 125 6.74 13.01 15.93
CA LEU A 125 6.01 13.90 15.01
C LEU A 125 4.54 14.06 15.41
N MET A 126 3.90 13.01 15.93
CA MET A 126 2.58 13.12 16.56
C MET A 126 2.60 14.03 17.78
N ASP A 127 3.70 14.01 18.54
CA ASP A 127 3.87 14.86 19.71
C ASP A 127 4.13 16.33 19.40
N ALA A 128 4.61 16.63 18.19
CA ALA A 128 4.76 17.98 17.67
C ALA A 128 3.45 18.59 17.11
N LEU A 129 2.39 17.79 16.94
CA LEU A 129 1.11 18.29 16.44
C LEU A 129 0.29 18.98 17.55
N PRO A 130 -0.36 20.13 17.25
CA PRO A 130 -1.28 20.78 18.16
C PRO A 130 -2.42 19.84 18.55
N GLU A 131 -2.87 19.93 19.80
CA GLU A 131 -3.75 18.97 20.50
C GLU A 131 -4.96 18.51 19.68
N ILE A 132 -5.59 19.43 18.94
CA ILE A 132 -6.76 19.17 18.08
C ILE A 132 -6.44 18.21 16.92
N HIS A 133 -5.27 18.31 16.31
CA HIS A 133 -4.88 17.46 15.18
C HIS A 133 -4.47 16.06 15.64
N ARG A 134 -3.98 15.94 16.87
CA ARG A 134 -3.61 14.65 17.49
C ARG A 134 -4.84 13.80 17.83
N MET A 135 -5.94 14.43 18.26
CA MET A 135 -7.21 13.74 18.54
C MET A 135 -7.81 13.06 17.31
N VAL A 136 -7.71 13.67 16.12
CA VAL A 136 -8.27 13.10 14.89
C VAL A 136 -7.50 11.86 14.41
N PHE A 137 -6.19 11.79 14.70
CA PHE A 137 -5.37 10.63 14.34
C PHE A 137 -5.48 9.45 15.32
N ASN A 138 -5.93 9.70 16.56
CA ASN A 138 -6.07 8.69 17.63
C ASN A 138 -7.48 8.04 17.73
N LEU A 139 -8.38 8.36 16.79
CA LEU A 139 -9.72 7.76 16.65
C LEU A 139 -9.74 6.67 15.58
#